data_AF-A0A656D7I9-F1
#
_entry.id   AF-A0A656D7I9-F1
#
_cell.length_a   1.000
_cell.length_b   1.000
_cell.length_c   1.000
_cell.angle_alpha   90.00
_cell.angle_beta   90.00
_cell.angle_gamma   90.00
#
_symmetry.space_group_name_H-M   'P 1'
#
loop_
_entity.id
_entity.type
_entity.pdbx_description
1 polymer ?
#
loop_
_entity_poly.entity_id
_entity_poly.type
_entity_poly.pdbx_seq_one_letter_code
_entity_poly.pdbx_strand_id
1 'polypeptide(L)'
;MDEKAEMRFLFSFLILIFGCYAISSRSEGGFNVKGKIYTTGNEPFVELAIQTDDGKIFIISKNSPVYKELWKNQGALVILEVEKRETKGMEKGKIVVKDFKILSK
;
A
#
# COMPACT_ATOMS: atom_id res chain seq x y z
N MET A 1 2.38 -25.00 -50.63
CA MET A 1 2.14 -24.32 -49.34
C MET A 1 2.86 -25.12 -48.28
N ASP A 2 3.95 -24.57 -47.76
CA ASP A 2 4.93 -25.27 -46.93
C ASP A 2 4.45 -25.43 -45.49
N GLU A 3 4.11 -26.66 -45.12
CA GLU A 3 3.67 -27.08 -43.78
C GLU A 3 4.67 -26.71 -42.66
N LYS A 4 5.96 -26.56 -43.00
CA LYS A 4 7.02 -26.13 -42.08
C LYS A 4 6.96 -24.65 -41.70
N ALA A 5 6.33 -23.80 -42.51
CA ALA A 5 6.18 -22.37 -42.22
C ALA A 5 5.08 -22.13 -41.17
N GLU A 6 3.99 -22.89 -41.24
CA GLU A 6 2.86 -22.86 -40.30
C GLU A 6 3.30 -23.26 -38.88
N MET A 7 4.11 -24.33 -38.76
CA MET A 7 4.57 -24.82 -37.46
C MET A 7 5.55 -23.84 -36.76
N ARG A 8 6.35 -23.10 -37.55
CA ARG A 8 7.25 -22.04 -37.04
C ARG A 8 6.48 -20.81 -36.56
N PHE A 9 5.37 -20.48 -37.23
CA PHE A 9 4.49 -19.37 -36.83
C PHE A 9 3.74 -19.68 -35.52
N LEU A 10 3.23 -20.91 -35.38
CA LEU A 10 2.56 -21.39 -34.16
C LEU A 10 3.48 -21.40 -32.94
N PHE A 11 4.75 -21.80 -33.11
CA PHE A 11 5.71 -21.84 -32.00
C PHE A 11 6.12 -20.45 -31.52
N SER A 12 6.23 -19.47 -32.44
CA SER A 12 6.59 -18.09 -32.09
C SER A 12 5.45 -17.33 -31.40
N PHE A 13 4.18 -17.71 -31.66
CA PHE A 13 3.02 -17.13 -30.99
C PHE A 13 2.89 -17.58 -29.52
N LEU A 14 3.32 -18.80 -29.21
CA LEU A 14 3.24 -19.41 -27.87
C LEU A 14 4.19 -18.75 -26.84
N ILE A 15 5.33 -18.23 -27.29
CA ILE A 15 6.31 -17.53 -26.43
C ILE A 15 5.79 -16.15 -25.99
N LEU A 16 4.94 -15.52 -26.81
CA LEU A 16 4.42 -14.17 -26.55
C LEU A 16 3.34 -14.16 -25.46
N ILE A 17 2.63 -15.28 -25.25
CA ILE A 17 1.56 -15.40 -24.24
C ILE A 17 2.14 -15.67 -22.83
N PHE A 18 3.31 -16.33 -22.74
CA PHE A 18 3.97 -16.61 -21.45
C PHE A 18 4.88 -15.48 -20.96
N GLY A 19 5.24 -14.51 -21.80
CA GLY A 19 6.19 -13.44 -21.46
C GLY A 19 5.63 -12.31 -20.57
N CYS A 20 4.31 -12.21 -20.39
CA CYS A 20 3.70 -11.05 -19.72
C CYS A 20 3.37 -11.24 -18.23
N TYR A 21 3.65 -12.40 -17.62
CA TYR A 21 3.22 -12.68 -16.24
C TYR A 21 4.27 -12.40 -15.15
N ALA A 22 5.46 -11.88 -15.49
CA ALA A 22 6.59 -11.81 -14.55
C ALA A 22 7.06 -10.40 -14.16
N ILE A 23 6.16 -9.41 -14.03
CA ILE A 23 6.48 -8.13 -13.37
C ILE A 23 5.45 -7.85 -12.27
N SER A 24 5.41 -8.72 -11.26
CA SER A 24 4.97 -8.29 -9.93
C SER A 24 6.18 -7.64 -9.26
N SER A 25 6.25 -6.31 -9.29
CA SER A 25 7.25 -5.60 -8.47
C SER A 25 6.99 -5.94 -7.01
N ARG A 26 7.84 -6.82 -6.49
CA ARG A 26 7.85 -7.20 -5.09
C ARG A 26 8.39 -5.98 -4.35
N SER A 27 7.50 -5.10 -3.90
CA SER A 27 7.83 -4.09 -2.89
C SER A 27 8.49 -4.83 -1.72
N GLU A 28 9.77 -4.58 -1.50
CA GLU A 28 10.53 -5.18 -0.41
C GLU A 28 9.90 -4.77 0.92
N GLY A 29 9.11 -5.68 1.48
CA GLY A 29 8.65 -5.63 2.86
C GLY A 29 7.66 -4.51 3.18
N GLY A 30 6.91 -3.98 2.22
CA GLY A 30 5.85 -3.01 2.49
C GLY A 30 4.45 -3.52 2.14
N PHE A 31 3.42 -2.81 2.60
CA PHE A 31 2.07 -2.95 2.06
C PHE A 31 1.40 -1.58 1.94
N ASN A 32 0.47 -1.47 1.00
CA ASN A 32 -0.29 -0.24 0.81
C ASN A 32 -1.64 -0.33 1.53
N VAL A 33 -2.03 0.78 2.17
CA VAL A 33 -3.33 0.91 2.84
C VAL A 33 -4.07 2.09 2.25
N LYS A 34 -5.24 1.84 1.66
CA LYS A 34 -6.12 2.89 1.16
C LYS A 34 -7.26 3.13 2.15
N GLY A 35 -7.52 4.38 2.49
CA GLY A 35 -8.57 4.72 3.44
C GLY A 35 -8.60 6.19 3.82
N LYS A 36 -9.50 6.53 4.74
CA LYS A 36 -9.70 7.88 5.25
C LYS A 36 -8.87 8.10 6.52
N ILE A 37 -8.11 9.19 6.57
CA ILE A 37 -7.37 9.60 7.76
C ILE A 37 -8.31 10.27 8.75
N TYR A 38 -8.21 9.90 10.03
CA TYR A 38 -8.97 10.52 11.10
C TYR A 38 -8.21 10.39 12.43
N THR A 39 -8.71 11.06 13.46
CA THR A 39 -8.17 10.97 14.82
C THR A 39 -9.07 10.10 15.69
N THR A 40 -8.45 9.36 16.60
CA THR A 40 -9.13 8.45 17.54
C THR A 40 -8.57 8.62 18.95
N GLY A 41 -9.35 8.22 19.96
CA GLY A 41 -9.01 8.37 21.37
C GLY A 41 -9.56 9.65 22.00
N ASN A 42 -9.36 9.78 23.31
CA ASN A 42 -9.81 10.91 24.11
C ASN A 42 -8.62 11.80 24.46
N GLU A 43 -8.83 13.10 24.64
CA GLU A 43 -7.76 14.00 25.08
C GLU A 43 -7.21 13.61 26.47
N PRO A 44 -5.89 13.68 26.71
CA PRO A 44 -4.80 14.12 25.80
C PRO A 44 -4.22 12.98 24.92
N PHE A 45 -4.84 11.82 24.89
CA PHE A 45 -4.36 10.59 24.23
C PHE A 45 -4.90 10.42 22.80
N VAL A 46 -5.04 11.52 22.07
CA VAL A 46 -5.50 11.48 20.67
C VAL A 46 -4.40 10.93 19.77
N GLU A 47 -4.78 10.01 18.88
CA GLU A 47 -3.91 9.32 17.94
C GLU A 47 -4.43 9.45 16.51
N LEU A 48 -3.53 9.32 15.54
CA LEU A 48 -3.91 9.30 14.13
C LEU A 48 -4.20 7.86 13.69
N ALA A 49 -5.26 7.67 12.92
CA ALA A 49 -5.64 6.39 12.37
C ALA A 49 -6.07 6.50 10.91
N ILE A 50 -6.08 5.35 10.23
CA ILE A 50 -6.67 5.19 8.91
C ILE A 50 -7.78 4.13 8.97
N GLN A 51 -8.95 4.48 8.43
CA GLN A 51 -10.05 3.54 8.24
C GLN A 51 -10.12 3.18 6.77
N THR A 52 -9.96 1.89 6.46
CA THR A 52 -10.05 1.37 5.11
C THR A 52 -11.50 1.22 4.67
N ASP A 53 -11.71 1.07 3.36
CA ASP A 53 -13.04 0.90 2.76
C ASP A 53 -13.77 -0.37 3.29
N ASP A 54 -13.03 -1.38 3.77
CA ASP A 54 -13.56 -2.59 4.42
C ASP A 54 -13.75 -2.46 5.94
N GLY A 55 -13.61 -1.26 6.49
CA GLY A 55 -13.86 -0.95 7.89
C GLY A 55 -12.73 -1.32 8.85
N LYS A 56 -11.59 -1.84 8.35
CA LYS A 56 -10.40 -2.07 9.19
C LYS A 56 -9.78 -0.74 9.61
N ILE A 57 -9.28 -0.72 10.83
CA ILE A 57 -8.67 0.47 11.43
C ILE A 57 -7.22 0.14 11.76
N PHE A 58 -6.32 1.01 11.32
CA PHE A 58 -4.91 0.95 11.68
C PHE A 58 -4.52 2.24 12.39
N ILE A 59 -3.90 2.12 13.57
CA ILE A 59 -3.34 3.26 14.29
C ILE A 59 -1.96 3.55 13.69
N ILE A 60 -1.71 4.81 13.37
CA ILE A 60 -0.48 5.26 12.74
C ILE A 60 0.52 5.65 13.83
N SER A 61 1.72 5.07 13.75
CA SER A 61 2.80 5.34 14.69
C SER A 61 3.25 6.80 14.61
N LYS A 62 3.46 7.43 15.77
CA LYS A 62 4.03 8.79 15.86
C LYS A 62 5.46 8.88 15.31
N ASN A 63 6.12 7.73 15.18
CA ASN A 63 7.46 7.60 14.60
C ASN A 63 7.46 7.51 13.07
N SER A 64 6.30 7.65 12.42
CA SER A 64 6.23 7.70 10.96
C SER A 64 6.83 9.02 10.46
N PRO A 65 7.75 9.03 9.48
CA PRO A 65 8.36 10.26 8.95
C PRO A 65 7.32 11.27 8.45
N VAL A 66 6.20 10.80 7.90
CA VAL A 66 5.11 11.65 7.36
C VAL A 66 4.01 11.98 8.38
N TYR A 67 4.18 11.63 9.67
CA TYR A 67 3.10 11.73 10.67
C TYR A 67 2.49 13.13 10.77
N LYS A 68 3.33 14.17 10.83
CA LYS A 68 2.88 15.58 10.93
C LYS A 68 2.09 16.03 9.70
N GLU A 69 2.43 15.51 8.53
CA GLU A 69 1.74 15.86 7.29
C GLU A 69 0.40 15.15 7.19
N LEU A 70 0.35 13.87 7.55
CA LEU A 70 -0.91 13.14 7.68
C LEU A 70 -1.86 13.79 8.70
N TRP A 71 -1.33 14.27 9.83
CA TRP A 71 -2.12 14.97 10.85
C TRP A 71 -2.81 16.23 10.32
N LYS A 72 -2.16 16.97 9.41
CA LYS A 72 -2.74 18.16 8.76
C LYS A 72 -3.78 17.80 7.69
N ASN A 73 -3.80 16.56 7.22
CA ASN A 73 -4.70 16.07 6.18
C ASN A 73 -5.75 15.11 6.74
N GLN A 74 -6.19 15.32 7.99
CA GLN A 74 -7.35 14.63 8.53
C GLN A 74 -8.58 14.81 7.63
N GLY A 75 -9.40 13.76 7.52
CA GLY A 75 -10.55 13.69 6.64
C GLY A 75 -10.21 13.31 5.19
N ALA A 76 -8.95 13.41 4.76
CA ALA A 76 -8.57 13.07 3.39
C ALA A 76 -8.61 11.57 3.14
N LEU A 77 -8.99 11.19 1.92
CA LEU A 77 -8.82 9.85 1.38
C LEU A 77 -7.40 9.73 0.83
N VAL A 78 -6.64 8.74 1.30
CA VAL A 78 -5.22 8.59 0.97
C VAL A 78 -4.87 7.13 0.66
N ILE A 79 -3.72 6.93 0.03
CA ILE A 79 -3.00 5.66 -0.02
C ILE A 79 -1.72 5.85 0.80
N LEU A 80 -1.51 5.01 1.81
CA LEU A 80 -0.32 4.98 2.65
C LEU A 80 0.61 3.87 2.19
N GLU A 81 1.91 4.14 2.11
CA GLU A 81 2.94 3.13 1.97
C GLU A 81 3.46 2.75 3.37
N VAL A 82 3.16 1.53 3.80
CA VAL A 82 3.47 1.05 5.15
C VAL A 82 4.72 0.19 5.16
N GLU A 83 5.63 0.47 6.10
CA GLU A 83 6.78 -0.37 6.41
C GLU A 83 6.35 -1.60 7.21
N LYS A 84 6.67 -2.82 6.73
CA LYS A 84 6.51 -4.04 7.54
C LYS A 84 7.63 -4.12 8.57
N ARG A 85 7.39 -3.51 9.72
CA ARG A 85 8.23 -3.68 10.90
C ARG A 85 7.38 -3.80 12.16
N GLU A 86 7.90 -4.53 13.13
CA GLU A 86 7.27 -4.60 14.45
C GLU A 86 7.65 -3.38 15.28
N THR A 87 6.65 -2.62 15.66
CA THR A 87 6.75 -1.56 16.67
C THR A 87 6.80 -2.15 18.08
N LYS A 88 7.53 -1.50 19.00
CA LYS A 88 7.70 -1.94 20.40
C LYS A 88 7.22 -0.86 21.39
N GLY A 89 7.03 -1.27 22.65
CA GLY A 89 6.63 -0.35 23.73
C GLY A 89 5.26 0.29 23.49
N MET A 90 5.17 1.60 23.72
CA MET A 90 3.93 2.39 23.54
C MET A 90 3.42 2.44 22.09
N GLU A 91 4.26 2.08 21.13
CA GLU A 91 3.91 2.06 19.72
C GLU A 91 3.48 0.68 19.22
N LYS A 92 3.50 -0.34 20.09
CA LYS A 92 3.23 -1.74 19.71
C LYS A 92 1.87 -1.87 19.00
N GLY A 93 1.88 -2.47 17.81
CA GLY A 93 0.71 -2.71 16.98
C GLY A 93 0.36 -1.57 16.03
N LYS A 94 1.09 -0.45 16.07
CA LYS A 94 0.89 0.68 15.17
C LYS A 94 1.64 0.47 13.85
N ILE A 95 1.06 0.96 12.76
CA ILE A 95 1.70 0.93 11.44
C ILE A 95 2.67 2.11 11.29
N VAL A 96 3.78 1.89 10.58
CA VAL A 96 4.75 2.96 10.28
C VAL A 96 4.63 3.31 8.82
N VAL A 97 4.32 4.56 8.53
CA VAL A 97 4.07 5.05 7.18
C VAL A 97 5.32 5.73 6.63
N LYS A 98 5.84 5.24 5.50
CA LYS A 98 7.01 5.82 4.82
C LYS A 98 6.62 7.01 3.95
N ASP A 99 5.53 6.85 3.19
CA ASP A 99 5.05 7.83 2.23
C ASP A 99 3.52 7.76 2.10
N PHE A 100 2.91 8.77 1.50
CA PHE A 100 1.48 8.80 1.23
C PHE A 100 1.11 9.60 -0.01
N LYS A 101 -0.01 9.22 -0.62
CA LYS A 101 -0.63 9.96 -1.73
C LYS A 101 -2.06 10.35 -1.38
N ILE A 102 -2.37 11.63 -1.49
CA ILE A 102 -3.74 12.14 -1.34
C ILE A 102 -4.53 11.83 -2.61
N LEU A 103 -5.72 11.24 -2.43
CA LEU A 103 -6.66 10.95 -3.52
C LEU A 103 -7.77 12.00 -3.59
N SER A 104 -8.35 12.36 -2.44
CA SER A 104 -9.40 13.39 -2.34
C SER A 104 -9.44 14.00 -0.94
N LYS A 105 -10.01 15.19 -0.80
CA LYS A 105 -10.26 15.89 0.47
C LYS A 105 -11.74 16.10 0.69
#